data_AF-A0A6J5DLT6-F1
#
_entry.id   AF-A0A6J5DLT6-F1
#
_cell.length_a   1.000
_cell.length_b   1.000
_cell.length_c   1.000
_cell.angle_alpha   90.00
_cell.angle_beta   90.00
_cell.angle_gamma   90.00
#
_symmetry.space_group_name_H-M   'P 1'
#
loop_
_entity.id
_entity.type
_entity.pdbx_description
1 polymer ?
#
loop_
_entity_poly.entity_id
_entity_poly.type
_entity_poly.pdbx_seq_one_letter_code
_entity_poly.pdbx_strand_id
1 'polypeptide(L)' 'MIQEVCYWHEEMSEEIARRVLGAHFDYAVSQGVAFCESGAAGAWRANLQESFGAFKKAALVAAANSI' A
#
# COMPACT_ATOMS: atom_id res chain seq x y z
N MET A 1 -11.17 -3.83 23.20
CA MET A 1 -10.06 -2.97 22.76
C MET A 1 -9.84 -3.29 21.29
N ILE A 2 -10.12 -2.34 20.40
CA ILE A 2 -9.72 -2.47 19.01
C ILE A 2 -8.21 -2.19 19.04
N GLN A 3 -7.38 -3.20 18.74
CA GLN A 3 -5.97 -2.94 18.50
C GLN A 3 -5.92 -2.03 17.27
N GLU A 4 -5.46 -0.80 17.43
CA GLU A 4 -5.11 0.04 16.29
C GLU A 4 -3.94 -0.62 15.59
N VAL A 5 -4.20 -1.24 14.44
CA VAL A 5 -3.20 -1.94 13.63
C VAL A 5 -2.21 -0.90 13.12
N CYS A 6 -0.92 -1.12 13.38
CA CYS A 6 0.11 -0.15 13.07
C CYS A 6 0.73 -0.45 11.72
N TYR A 7 0.10 -0.01 10.62
CA TYR A 7 0.57 -0.26 9.24
C TYR A 7 1.94 0.35 8.88
N TRP A 8 2.59 1.05 9.81
CA TRP A 8 4.00 1.44 9.65
C TRP A 8 4.93 0.23 9.76
N HIS A 9 4.54 -0.76 10.56
CA HIS A 9 5.35 -1.95 10.86
C HIS A 9 4.62 -3.24 10.47
N GLU A 10 3.30 -3.25 10.55
CA GLU A 10 2.49 -4.40 10.21
C GLU A 10 2.10 -4.38 8.74
N GLU A 11 2.15 -5.57 8.13
CA GLU A 11 1.72 -5.74 6.76
C GLU A 11 0.19 -5.62 6.67
N MET A 12 -0.28 -4.72 5.79
CA MET A 12 -1.70 -4.59 5.45
C MET A 12 -2.13 -5.72 4.51
N SER A 13 -3.27 -6.37 4.72
CA SER A 13 -3.81 -7.35 3.77
C SER A 13 -4.23 -6.70 2.44
N GLU A 14 -4.24 -7.46 1.35
CA GLU A 14 -4.66 -6.93 0.03
C GLU A 14 -6.10 -6.41 0.05
N GLU A 15 -7.01 -7.10 0.74
CA GLU A 15 -8.41 -6.67 0.87
C GLU A 15 -8.52 -5.27 1.50
N ILE A 16 -7.76 -5.00 2.56
CA ILE A 16 -7.75 -3.69 3.23
C ILE A 16 -7.06 -2.65 2.34
N ALA A 17 -5.95 -3.01 1.70
CA ALA A 17 -5.23 -2.10 0.79
C ALA A 17 -6.11 -1.65 -0.39
N ARG A 18 -6.91 -2.57 -0.95
CA ARG A 18 -7.92 -2.27 -1.98
C ARG A 18 -9.03 -1.36 -1.47
N ARG A 19 -9.42 -1.46 -0.20
CA ARG A 19 -10.40 -0.52 0.40
C ARG A 19 -9.80 0.87 0.60
N VAL A 20 -8.56 0.96 1.05
CA VAL A 20 -7.88 2.24 1.33
C VAL A 20 -7.58 3.01 0.04
N LEU A 21 -7.01 2.35 -0.97
CA LEU A 21 -6.69 3.00 -2.26
C LEU A 21 -7.85 2.99 -3.25
N GLY A 22 -8.85 2.14 -3.05
CA GLY A 22 -9.98 1.99 -3.97
C GLY A 22 -9.51 1.65 -5.39
N ALA A 23 -10.06 2.36 -6.38
CA ALA A 23 -9.70 2.21 -7.79
C ALA A 23 -8.22 2.53 -8.08
N HIS A 24 -7.52 3.25 -7.20
CA HIS A 24 -6.09 3.50 -7.37
C HIS A 24 -5.21 2.30 -7.06
N PHE A 25 -5.71 1.25 -6.41
CA PHE A 25 -4.92 0.07 -6.10
C PHE A 25 -4.42 -0.63 -7.38
N ASP A 26 -5.35 -1.00 -8.27
CA ASP A 26 -5.00 -1.69 -9.52
C ASP A 26 -4.18 -0.79 -10.46
N TYR A 27 -4.47 0.51 -10.46
CA TYR A 27 -3.64 1.48 -11.18
C TYR A 27 -2.20 1.51 -10.66
N ALA A 28 -1.99 1.62 -9.34
CA ALA A 28 -0.66 1.62 -8.75
C ALA A 28 0.10 0.34 -9.08
N VAL A 29 -0.57 -0.82 -8.95
CA VAL A 29 0.00 -2.13 -9.34
C VAL A 29 0.44 -2.13 -10.82
N SER A 30 -0.38 -1.59 -11.72
CA SER A 30 -0.06 -1.50 -13.16
C SER A 30 1.14 -0.60 -13.48
N GLN A 31 1.40 0.42 -12.66
CA GLN A 31 2.57 1.30 -12.81
C GLN A 31 3.86 0.65 -12.30
N GLY A 32 3.75 -0.44 -11.52
CA GLY A 32 4.87 -1.23 -11.03
C GLY A 32 5.41 -0.79 -9.68
N VAL A 33 6.39 -1.56 -9.20
CA VAL A 33 6.94 -1.47 -7.82
C VAL A 33 7.45 -0.06 -7.49
N ALA A 34 8.20 0.58 -8.39
CA ALA A 34 8.80 1.89 -8.14
C ALA A 34 7.76 3.00 -7.91
N PHE A 35 6.63 2.94 -8.63
CA PHE A 35 5.52 3.86 -8.44
C PHE A 35 4.87 3.65 -7.06
N CYS A 36 4.58 2.40 -6.70
CA CYS A 36 4.02 2.06 -5.39
C CYS A 36 4.93 2.50 -4.22
N GLU A 37 6.24 2.25 -4.30
CA GLU A 37 7.20 2.65 -3.26
C GLU A 37 7.30 4.19 -3.15
N SER A 38 7.20 4.91 -4.26
CA SER A 38 7.16 6.38 -4.25
C SER A 38 5.87 6.90 -3.58
N GLY A 39 4.72 6.27 -3.86
CA GLY A 39 3.45 6.54 -3.19
C GLY A 39 3.51 6.27 -1.69
N ALA A 40 4.13 5.15 -1.29
CA ALA A 40 4.37 4.83 0.12
C ALA A 40 5.25 5.89 0.80
N ALA A 41 6.35 6.32 0.17
CA ALA A 41 7.21 7.37 0.72
C ALA A 41 6.47 8.71 0.87
N GLY A 42 5.58 9.04 -0.06
CA GLY A 42 4.70 10.20 0.04
C GLY A 42 3.74 10.10 1.23
N ALA A 43 3.06 8.96 1.38
CA ALA A 43 2.16 8.69 2.50
C ALA A 43 2.88 8.71 3.86
N TRP A 44 4.12 8.20 3.93
CA TRP A 44 4.97 8.28 5.12
C TRP A 44 5.24 9.73 5.53
N ARG A 45 5.68 10.58 4.58
CA ARG A 45 5.96 12.00 4.84
C ARG A 45 4.71 12.78 5.26
N ALA A 46 3.55 12.36 4.78
CA ALA A 46 2.26 12.94 5.14
C ALA A 46 1.66 12.37 6.43
N ASN A 47 2.34 11.44 7.11
CA ASN A 47 1.84 10.72 8.28
C ASN A 47 0.50 9.99 8.05
N LEU A 48 0.30 9.45 6.84
CA LEU A 48 -0.89 8.70 6.43
C LEU A 48 -0.60 7.19 6.48
N GLN A 49 -0.78 6.61 7.66
CA GLN A 49 -0.40 5.22 7.95
C GLN A 49 -1.13 4.19 7.08
N GLU A 50 -2.45 4.34 6.90
CA GLU A 50 -3.23 3.42 6.08
C GLU A 50 -2.80 3.46 4.61
N SER A 51 -2.60 4.67 4.07
CA SER A 51 -2.14 4.86 2.70
C SER A 51 -0.75 4.28 2.48
N PHE A 52 0.15 4.44 3.46
CA PHE A 52 1.47 3.81 3.42
C PHE A 52 1.36 2.29 3.34
N GLY A 53 0.60 1.68 4.26
CA GLY A 53 0.40 0.23 4.26
C GLY A 53 -0.21 -0.27 2.95
N ALA A 54 -1.17 0.46 2.40
CA ALA A 54 -1.82 0.11 1.16
C ALA A 54 -0.87 0.17 -0.05
N PHE A 55 -0.03 1.21 -0.15
CA PHE A 55 0.98 1.31 -1.20
C PHE A 55 2.08 0.26 -1.06
N LYS A 56 2.51 -0.08 0.17
CA LYS A 56 3.47 -1.18 0.40
C LYS A 56 2.88 -2.53 -0.04
N LYS A 57 1.60 -2.79 0.25
CA LYS A 57 0.93 -3.99 -0.26
C LYS A 57 0.78 -3.97 -1.78
N ALA A 58 0.45 -2.84 -2.38
CA ALA A 58 0.43 -2.69 -3.84
C ALA A 58 1.80 -2.96 -4.48
N ALA A 59 2.91 -2.55 -3.84
CA ALA A 59 4.27 -2.85 -4.29
C ALA A 59 4.55 -4.35 -4.29
N LEU A 60 4.12 -5.07 -3.25
CA LEU A 60 4.27 -6.53 -3.17
C LEU A 60 3.50 -7.25 -4.28
N VAL A 61 2.26 -6.85 -4.55
CA VAL A 61 1.44 -7.42 -5.62
C VAL A 61 2.06 -7.11 -7.00
N ALA A 62 2.54 -5.88 -7.20
CA ALA A 62 3.22 -5.50 -8.43
C ALA A 62 4.51 -6.31 -8.67
N ALA A 63 5.27 -6.59 -7.62
CA ALA A 63 6.47 -7.42 -7.69
C ALA A 63 6.12 -8.88 -8.07
N ALA A 64 5.04 -9.42 -7.50
CA ALA A 64 4.56 -10.77 -7.81
C ALA A 64 4.08 -10.91 -9.27
N ASN A 65 3.50 -9.84 -9.85
CA ASN A 65 3.03 -9.81 -11.24
C ASN A 65 4.14 -9.56 -12.28
N SER A 66 5.37 -9.30 -11.85
CA SER A 66 6.52 -9.04 -12.74
C SER A 66 7.32 -10.30 -13.09
N ILE A 67 6.82 -11.49 -12.71
CA ILE A 67 7.38 -12.82 -12.96
C ILE A 67 6.49 -13.54 -13.98
#